data_AF-A0A1X1MN69-F1
#
_entry.id   AF-A0A1X1MN69-F1
#
_cell.length_a   1.000
_cell.length_b   1.000
_cell.length_c   1.000
_cell.angle_alpha   90.00
_cell.angle_beta   90.00
_cell.angle_gamma   90.00
#
_symmetry.space_group_name_H-M   'P 1'
#
loop_
_entity.id
_entity.type
_entity.pdbx_description
1 polymer ?
#
loop_
_entity_poly.entity_id
_entity_poly.type
_entity_poly.pdbx_seq_one_letter_code
_entity_poly.pdbx_strand_id
1 'polypeptide(L)'
;MSKRKRVLVIGEDSRSFLSSIRSLAKNEYEVHAISLNAQSIALRSQYLHAFKCVSQLANTESAWSHAITQYVTEHAIELIFPCDERAIFPLLELRKSHQDFPPCAIVNEDAFYVFLDKWKTKSVAMECDVPVADAHHVDNSSQIDLEAIELPVVFKPLQSYREDDIHNRGKVAIVRNTEQLKTLLDGQHQPFILEQYFEGTGEGLSVFAIEGVVKTAFAHQRLWESADGGGSSYRKSVEVDPAQLEAVKKLCAKTHMTGLAMFEFKRNLNNGKWILIEVNARVWGSIPLAVQSGIDFPSYFANYLTEPQSVHSDLYPKDYRVDQYARNLTSDFNMVRSQFQGIRRRKGILKAFKFLAVRTFEARRMLVGKERIDSFELKDTKPFFAELMGIVKLISSFINRKVPQLRLFYRPFVRATLRKKLGNGYYNSIYFLCYGNIVRSSFAEFDLKKKLTEDTTLSIHSVGIHDPTGRQSPDMFIEAAKQFDVDLAPHRSKHIRDFQLTDRDLVLFFDEKNQLFFEQNLAPAEGVNMTDLVGPLWFGRANIDDPYGKTTQDANDSYSMINAAVERLYNDISR
;
A
#
# COMPACT_ATOMS: atom_id res chain seq x y z
N MET A 1 32.97 16.99 -15.15
CA MET A 1 31.97 15.93 -14.91
C MET A 1 30.61 16.50 -15.25
N SER A 2 29.86 15.87 -16.15
CA SER A 2 28.46 16.26 -16.40
C SER A 2 27.68 16.21 -15.09
N LYS A 3 26.82 17.19 -14.83
CA LYS A 3 25.98 17.21 -13.62
C LYS A 3 24.97 16.05 -13.75
N ARG A 4 24.86 15.21 -12.71
CA ARG A 4 23.86 14.13 -12.67
C ARG A 4 22.46 14.73 -12.73
N LYS A 5 21.59 14.18 -13.58
CA LYS A 5 20.18 14.58 -13.65
C LYS A 5 19.47 14.16 -12.36
N ARG A 6 18.62 15.04 -11.83
CA ARG A 6 17.87 14.78 -10.60
C ARG A 6 16.51 14.16 -10.90
N VAL A 7 16.26 12.98 -10.34
CA VAL A 7 14.99 12.25 -10.50
C VAL A 7 14.27 12.15 -9.16
N LEU A 8 12.97 12.43 -9.16
CA LEU A 8 12.08 12.23 -8.02
C LEU A 8 11.27 10.95 -8.22
N VAL A 9 11.54 9.92 -7.41
CA VAL A 9 10.75 8.68 -7.41
C VAL A 9 9.63 8.79 -6.38
N ILE A 10 8.38 8.49 -6.75
CA ILE A 10 7.23 8.56 -5.85
C ILE A 10 6.60 7.18 -5.66
N GLY A 11 6.51 6.69 -4.42
CA GLY A 11 5.92 5.39 -4.11
C GLY A 11 6.23 4.90 -2.69
N GLU A 12 5.93 3.64 -2.39
CA GLU A 12 6.14 3.12 -1.02
C GLU A 12 6.58 1.65 -0.91
N ASP A 13 6.46 0.86 -1.97
CA ASP A 13 6.64 -0.59 -1.85
C ASP A 13 8.12 -1.03 -1.88
N SER A 14 8.37 -2.29 -1.51
CA SER A 14 9.70 -2.91 -1.59
C SER A 14 10.04 -3.45 -2.98
N ARG A 15 9.16 -3.24 -3.97
CA ARG A 15 9.23 -3.88 -5.28
C ARG A 15 9.48 -2.82 -6.35
N SER A 16 8.41 -2.21 -6.87
CA SER A 16 8.47 -1.17 -7.89
C SER A 16 9.29 0.03 -7.44
N PHE A 17 9.05 0.52 -6.21
CA PHE A 17 9.68 1.74 -5.71
C PHE A 17 11.17 1.55 -5.38
N LEU A 18 11.51 0.57 -4.53
CA LEU A 18 12.91 0.26 -4.22
C LEU A 18 13.74 -0.14 -5.46
N SER A 19 13.16 -0.93 -6.38
CA SER A 19 13.87 -1.33 -7.60
C SER A 19 14.13 -0.15 -8.53
N SER A 20 13.20 0.79 -8.64
CA SER A 20 13.36 2.00 -9.45
C SER A 20 14.44 2.91 -8.86
N ILE A 21 14.45 3.12 -7.53
CA ILE A 21 15.52 3.87 -6.83
C ILE A 21 16.90 3.29 -7.16
N ARG A 22 17.06 1.96 -7.02
CA ARG A 22 18.34 1.28 -7.27
C ARG A 22 18.75 1.33 -8.74
N SER A 23 17.80 1.13 -9.64
CA SER A 23 18.04 1.17 -11.10
C SER A 23 18.54 2.56 -11.51
N LEU A 24 17.80 3.60 -11.17
CA LEU A 24 18.11 4.97 -11.58
C LEU A 24 19.44 5.45 -10.99
N ALA A 25 19.73 5.16 -9.72
CA ALA A 25 21.01 5.52 -9.11
C ALA A 25 22.23 4.85 -9.77
N LYS A 26 22.06 3.60 -10.25
CA LYS A 26 23.12 2.89 -11.00
C LYS A 26 23.33 3.43 -12.41
N ASN A 27 22.32 4.09 -12.95
CA ASN A 27 22.35 4.76 -14.25
C ASN A 27 22.63 6.27 -14.11
N GLU A 28 23.42 6.64 -13.09
CA GLU A 28 23.95 8.00 -12.88
C GLU A 28 22.93 9.11 -12.59
N TYR A 29 21.70 8.77 -12.22
CA TYR A 29 20.74 9.75 -11.70
C TYR A 29 21.02 10.08 -10.22
N GLU A 30 20.80 11.32 -9.83
CA GLU A 30 20.69 11.72 -8.42
C GLU A 30 19.25 11.49 -7.96
N VAL A 31 19.05 10.49 -7.09
CA VAL A 31 17.72 9.99 -6.75
C VAL A 31 17.17 10.64 -5.50
N HIS A 32 16.11 11.41 -5.68
CA HIS A 32 15.22 11.90 -4.63
C HIS A 32 14.00 10.98 -4.50
N ALA A 33 13.41 10.91 -3.32
CA ALA A 33 12.22 10.10 -3.09
C ALA A 33 11.13 10.82 -2.29
N ILE A 34 9.89 10.72 -2.75
CA ILE A 34 8.73 11.01 -1.90
C ILE A 34 8.00 9.71 -1.63
N SER A 35 7.87 9.35 -0.36
CA SER A 35 7.10 8.18 0.03
C SER A 35 5.73 8.52 0.56
N LEU A 36 4.75 7.68 0.21
CA LEU A 36 3.41 7.71 0.75
C LEU A 36 3.33 7.05 2.14
N ASN A 37 4.41 6.38 2.56
CA ASN A 37 4.50 5.65 3.82
C ASN A 37 5.88 5.81 4.49
N ALA A 38 5.89 6.37 5.69
CA ALA A 38 7.11 6.64 6.46
C ALA A 38 7.88 5.37 6.89
N GLN A 39 7.21 4.21 6.92
CA GLN A 39 7.83 2.91 7.21
C GLN A 39 8.31 2.17 5.95
N SER A 40 8.23 2.78 4.77
CA SER A 40 8.74 2.15 3.56
C SER A 40 10.22 1.75 3.74
N ILE A 41 10.52 0.46 3.56
CA ILE A 41 11.90 -0.04 3.67
C ILE A 41 12.81 0.59 2.62
N ALA A 42 12.23 1.10 1.53
CA ALA A 42 12.95 1.72 0.44
C ALA A 42 13.67 3.00 0.90
N LEU A 43 13.12 3.71 1.89
CA LEU A 43 13.73 4.89 2.51
C LEU A 43 15.03 4.60 3.26
N ARG A 44 15.39 3.31 3.44
CA ARG A 44 16.67 2.90 4.02
C ARG A 44 17.75 2.67 2.96
N SER A 45 17.42 2.77 1.68
CA SER A 45 18.38 2.57 0.60
C SER A 45 19.49 3.61 0.66
N GLN A 46 20.74 3.17 0.49
CA GLN A 46 21.88 4.08 0.44
C GLN A 46 22.00 4.84 -0.89
N TYR A 47 21.21 4.47 -1.89
CA TYR A 47 21.17 5.13 -3.20
C TYR A 47 20.34 6.42 -3.20
N LEU A 48 19.60 6.71 -2.13
CA LEU A 48 18.84 7.94 -1.99
C LEU A 48 19.76 9.12 -1.64
N HIS A 49 19.63 10.21 -2.39
CA HIS A 49 20.24 11.49 -2.07
C HIS A 49 19.45 12.20 -0.95
N ALA A 50 18.14 12.32 -1.12
CA ALA A 50 17.23 12.89 -0.15
C ALA A 50 15.84 12.24 -0.25
N PHE A 51 15.07 12.28 0.82
CA PHE A 51 13.68 11.83 0.79
C PHE A 51 12.77 12.63 1.71
N LYS A 52 11.48 12.62 1.41
CA LYS A 52 10.40 13.18 2.23
C LYS A 52 9.24 12.18 2.30
N CYS A 53 8.48 12.19 3.39
CA CYS A 53 7.22 11.45 3.47
C CYS A 53 6.06 12.42 3.30
N VAL A 54 5.17 12.15 2.35
CA VAL A 54 3.97 12.95 2.09
C VAL A 54 2.81 11.98 1.84
N SER A 55 2.16 11.55 2.92
CA SER A 55 1.02 10.63 2.84
C SER A 55 -0.22 11.36 2.36
N GLN A 56 -0.92 10.80 1.38
CA GLN A 56 -2.21 11.34 0.92
C GLN A 56 -3.35 11.09 1.91
N LEU A 57 -3.20 10.15 2.86
CA LEU A 57 -4.20 9.92 3.91
C LEU A 57 -4.11 10.96 5.04
N ALA A 58 -2.94 11.57 5.18
CA ALA A 58 -2.66 12.59 6.19
C ALA A 58 -2.70 14.01 5.63
N ASN A 59 -2.92 14.19 4.32
CA ASN A 59 -2.92 15.50 3.66
C ASN A 59 -4.16 15.67 2.79
N THR A 60 -4.64 16.90 2.65
CA THR A 60 -5.59 17.22 1.58
C THR A 60 -4.92 17.12 0.21
N GLU A 61 -5.70 16.98 -0.86
CA GLU A 61 -5.17 16.92 -2.22
C GLU A 61 -4.37 18.17 -2.59
N SER A 62 -4.85 19.35 -2.19
CA SER A 62 -4.15 20.63 -2.39
C SER A 62 -2.84 20.69 -1.60
N ALA A 63 -2.83 20.26 -0.33
CA ALA A 63 -1.62 20.23 0.48
C ALA A 63 -0.58 19.26 -0.07
N TRP A 64 -1.02 18.08 -0.54
CA TRP A 64 -0.14 17.10 -1.18
C TRP A 64 0.46 17.67 -2.45
N SER A 65 -0.36 18.22 -3.34
CA SER A 65 0.06 18.81 -4.61
C SER A 65 1.05 19.96 -4.42
N HIS A 66 0.76 20.87 -3.46
CA HIS A 66 1.67 21.94 -3.09
C HIS A 66 3.03 21.41 -2.60
N ALA A 67 3.02 20.38 -1.73
CA ALA A 67 4.24 19.78 -1.21
C ALA A 67 5.09 19.13 -2.33
N ILE A 68 4.48 18.53 -3.35
CA ILE A 68 5.19 17.99 -4.51
C ILE A 68 5.80 19.12 -5.35
N THR A 69 5.00 20.11 -5.75
CA THR A 69 5.48 21.23 -6.59
C THR A 69 6.58 22.03 -5.91
N GLN A 70 6.45 22.26 -4.60
CA GLN A 70 7.48 22.89 -3.79
C GLN A 70 8.77 22.06 -3.82
N TYR A 71 8.69 20.75 -3.56
CA TYR A 71 9.87 19.87 -3.56
C TYR A 71 10.55 19.82 -4.93
N VAL A 72 9.77 19.75 -6.01
CA VAL A 72 10.25 19.76 -7.39
C VAL A 72 11.06 21.03 -7.66
N THR A 73 10.56 22.19 -7.21
CA THR A 73 11.21 23.49 -7.41
C THR A 73 12.47 23.63 -6.55
N GLU A 74 12.37 23.36 -5.24
CA GLU A 74 13.48 23.49 -4.28
C GLU A 74 14.68 22.62 -4.63
N HIS A 75 14.42 21.40 -5.11
CA HIS A 75 15.46 20.46 -5.50
C HIS A 75 15.76 20.47 -7.00
N ALA A 76 15.10 21.34 -7.77
CA ALA A 76 15.18 21.44 -9.23
C ALA A 76 15.22 20.07 -9.92
N ILE A 77 14.18 19.29 -9.63
CA ILE A 77 13.95 17.95 -10.18
C ILE A 77 13.74 18.05 -11.71
N GLU A 78 14.36 17.14 -12.45
CA GLU A 78 14.36 17.13 -13.92
C GLU A 78 13.50 15.99 -14.50
N LEU A 79 13.18 14.98 -13.69
CA LEU A 79 12.35 13.83 -14.06
C LEU A 79 11.55 13.36 -12.84
N ILE A 80 10.28 13.00 -13.02
CA ILE A 80 9.45 12.38 -11.98
C ILE A 80 9.14 10.94 -12.38
N PHE A 81 9.29 10.00 -11.45
CA PHE A 81 9.13 8.57 -11.68
C PHE A 81 8.11 7.98 -10.68
N PRO A 82 6.81 8.00 -11.00
CA PRO A 82 5.78 7.43 -10.13
C PRO A 82 5.75 5.90 -10.20
N CYS A 83 5.58 5.23 -9.07
CA CYS A 83 5.60 3.76 -8.97
C CYS A 83 4.22 3.12 -8.71
N ASP A 84 3.19 3.91 -8.40
CA ASP A 84 1.82 3.42 -8.21
C ASP A 84 0.75 4.43 -8.67
N GLU A 85 -0.47 3.96 -8.89
CA GLU A 85 -1.58 4.76 -9.44
C GLU A 85 -1.93 5.96 -8.57
N ARG A 86 -1.77 5.85 -7.25
CA ARG A 86 -2.10 6.94 -6.31
C ARG A 86 -1.16 8.12 -6.50
N ALA A 87 0.09 7.88 -6.92
CA ALA A 87 1.00 8.94 -7.33
C ALA A 87 0.69 9.44 -8.75
N ILE A 88 0.26 8.56 -9.66
CA ILE A 88 0.01 8.92 -11.07
C ILE A 88 -1.15 9.91 -11.22
N PHE A 89 -2.31 9.67 -10.60
CA PHE A 89 -3.48 10.53 -10.81
C PHE A 89 -3.22 12.01 -10.48
N PRO A 90 -2.71 12.36 -9.29
CA PRO A 90 -2.44 13.77 -8.98
C PRO A 90 -1.32 14.36 -9.84
N LEU A 91 -0.36 13.56 -10.30
CA LEU A 91 0.72 14.02 -11.19
C LEU A 91 0.21 14.36 -12.59
N LEU A 92 -0.82 13.66 -13.09
CA LEU A 92 -1.45 14.00 -14.36
C LEU A 92 -2.11 15.39 -14.28
N GLU A 93 -2.78 15.69 -13.18
CA GLU A 93 -3.40 17.00 -12.94
C GLU A 93 -2.36 18.11 -12.72
N LEU A 94 -1.31 17.83 -11.96
CA LEU A 94 -0.19 18.76 -11.79
C LEU A 94 0.48 19.12 -13.12
N ARG A 95 0.66 18.13 -14.02
CA ARG A 95 1.24 18.35 -15.35
C ARG A 95 0.35 19.23 -16.23
N LYS A 96 -0.97 19.13 -16.10
CA LYS A 96 -1.93 19.98 -16.84
C LYS A 96 -1.94 21.41 -16.31
N SER A 97 -1.80 21.58 -15.00
CA SER A 97 -1.88 22.88 -14.32
C SER A 97 -0.57 23.68 -14.30
N HIS A 98 0.59 23.04 -14.54
CA HIS A 98 1.91 23.68 -14.49
C HIS A 98 2.68 23.48 -15.80
N GLN A 99 2.89 24.57 -16.54
CA GLN A 99 3.52 24.53 -17.87
C GLN A 99 4.98 24.01 -17.85
N ASP A 100 5.73 24.33 -16.79
CA ASP A 100 7.14 23.94 -16.62
C ASP A 100 7.32 22.70 -15.72
N PHE A 101 6.29 21.86 -15.57
CA PHE A 101 6.38 20.65 -14.76
C PHE A 101 7.32 19.62 -15.43
N PRO A 102 8.23 18.97 -14.68
CA PRO A 102 9.15 18.00 -15.26
C PRO A 102 8.43 16.85 -15.96
N PRO A 103 9.05 16.20 -16.97
CA PRO A 103 8.50 15.00 -17.56
C PRO A 103 8.27 13.94 -16.48
N CYS A 104 7.14 13.24 -16.60
CA CYS A 104 6.76 12.14 -15.73
C CYS A 104 6.88 10.83 -16.49
N ALA A 105 7.49 9.80 -15.88
CA ALA A 105 7.51 8.43 -16.37
C ALA A 105 6.14 7.74 -16.22
N ILE A 106 5.15 8.33 -16.90
CA ILE A 106 3.77 7.84 -17.04
C ILE A 106 3.57 7.50 -18.50
N VAL A 107 2.92 6.37 -18.78
CA VAL A 107 2.48 6.02 -20.13
C VAL A 107 1.64 7.16 -20.74
N ASN A 108 1.67 7.34 -22.06
CA ASN A 108 0.85 8.36 -22.71
C ASN A 108 -0.63 8.22 -22.35
N GLU A 109 -1.34 9.35 -22.26
CA GLU A 109 -2.69 9.43 -21.68
C GLU A 109 -3.69 8.49 -22.36
N ASP A 110 -3.68 8.39 -23.69
CA ASP A 110 -4.59 7.52 -24.44
C ASP A 110 -4.46 6.05 -24.01
N ALA A 111 -3.23 5.54 -23.93
CA ALA A 111 -2.96 4.19 -23.48
C ALA A 111 -3.24 4.03 -21.98
N PHE A 112 -2.93 5.04 -21.16
CA PHE A 112 -3.17 5.01 -19.71
C PHE A 112 -4.65 4.76 -19.40
N TYR A 113 -5.55 5.58 -19.95
CA TYR A 113 -6.98 5.50 -19.65
C TYR A 113 -7.66 4.26 -20.24
N VAL A 114 -7.14 3.72 -21.35
CA VAL A 114 -7.59 2.43 -21.89
C VAL A 114 -7.20 1.29 -20.95
N PHE A 115 -5.93 1.23 -20.53
CA PHE A 115 -5.42 0.12 -19.73
C PHE A 115 -5.79 0.17 -18.25
N LEU A 116 -6.11 1.35 -17.72
CA LEU A 116 -6.60 1.52 -16.36
C LEU A 116 -8.00 0.89 -16.16
N ASP A 117 -8.84 0.97 -17.19
CA ASP A 117 -10.20 0.45 -17.18
C ASP A 117 -10.23 -0.98 -17.75
N LYS A 118 -10.66 -1.95 -16.93
CA LYS A 118 -10.69 -3.36 -17.31
C LYS A 118 -11.65 -3.65 -18.47
N TRP A 119 -12.74 -2.90 -18.60
CA TRP A 119 -13.68 -3.07 -19.70
C TRP A 119 -13.09 -2.53 -20.99
N LYS A 120 -12.57 -1.29 -20.98
CA LYS A 120 -11.90 -0.71 -22.16
C LYS A 120 -10.72 -1.55 -22.62
N THR A 121 -9.90 -2.03 -21.68
CA THR A 121 -8.80 -2.96 -21.96
C THR A 121 -9.31 -4.20 -22.69
N LYS A 122 -10.41 -4.80 -22.20
CA LYS A 122 -11.00 -5.99 -22.77
C LYS A 122 -11.61 -5.74 -24.15
N SER A 123 -12.32 -4.63 -24.34
CA SER A 123 -12.87 -4.24 -25.65
C SER A 123 -11.77 -4.08 -26.70
N VAL A 124 -10.69 -3.38 -26.37
CA VAL A 124 -9.53 -3.22 -27.28
C VAL A 124 -8.84 -4.57 -27.55
N ALA A 125 -8.77 -5.46 -26.55
CA ALA A 125 -8.26 -6.81 -26.72
C ALA A 125 -9.12 -7.64 -27.68
N MET A 126 -10.44 -7.59 -27.56
CA MET A 126 -11.37 -8.25 -28.49
C MET A 126 -11.20 -7.71 -29.92
N GLU A 127 -11.08 -6.39 -30.10
CA GLU A 127 -10.82 -5.77 -31.41
C GLU A 127 -9.50 -6.21 -32.05
N CYS A 128 -8.52 -6.61 -31.23
CA CYS A 128 -7.20 -7.05 -31.68
C CYS A 128 -7.08 -8.59 -31.82
N ASP A 129 -8.18 -9.32 -31.69
CA ASP A 129 -8.22 -10.80 -31.63
C ASP A 129 -7.34 -11.37 -30.51
N VAL A 130 -7.25 -10.68 -29.38
CA VAL A 130 -6.51 -11.14 -28.20
C VAL A 130 -7.47 -11.92 -27.29
N PRO A 131 -7.15 -13.19 -26.96
CA PRO A 131 -8.00 -14.00 -26.08
C PRO A 131 -8.24 -13.34 -24.72
N VAL A 132 -9.51 -13.23 -24.34
CA VAL A 132 -9.97 -12.73 -23.04
C VAL A 132 -11.05 -13.67 -22.51
N ALA A 133 -11.29 -13.67 -21.19
CA ALA A 133 -12.45 -14.36 -20.63
C ALA A 133 -13.74 -13.71 -21.15
N ASP A 134 -14.78 -14.51 -21.37
CA ASP A 134 -16.12 -13.98 -21.60
C ASP A 134 -16.54 -13.10 -20.42
N ALA A 135 -17.21 -12.00 -20.71
CA ALA A 135 -17.47 -10.97 -19.72
C ALA A 135 -18.69 -10.10 -20.01
N HIS A 136 -19.41 -9.78 -18.94
CA HIS A 136 -20.53 -8.88 -18.96
C HIS A 136 -20.16 -7.58 -18.23
N HIS A 137 -20.30 -6.46 -18.92
CA HIS A 137 -20.26 -5.13 -18.31
C HIS A 137 -21.60 -4.83 -17.67
N VAL A 138 -21.59 -4.46 -16.39
CA VAL A 138 -22.79 -4.08 -15.66
C VAL A 138 -22.66 -2.63 -15.23
N ASP A 139 -23.53 -1.80 -15.78
CA ASP A 139 -23.76 -0.42 -15.36
C ASP A 139 -24.88 -0.34 -14.30
N ASN A 140 -25.00 0.81 -13.63
CA ASN A 140 -25.99 1.03 -12.57
C ASN A 140 -27.45 0.85 -13.01
N SER A 141 -27.73 0.91 -14.31
CA SER A 141 -29.07 0.73 -14.88
C SER A 141 -29.32 -0.66 -15.47
N SER A 142 -28.32 -1.55 -15.48
CA SER A 142 -28.44 -2.86 -16.13
C SER A 142 -29.26 -3.83 -15.27
N GLN A 143 -30.33 -4.39 -15.84
CA GLN A 143 -30.97 -5.57 -15.24
C GLN A 143 -30.14 -6.80 -15.58
N ILE A 144 -29.56 -7.43 -14.56
CA ILE A 144 -28.83 -8.68 -14.72
C ILE A 144 -29.79 -9.84 -14.52
N ASP A 145 -29.89 -10.72 -15.51
CA ASP A 145 -30.47 -12.04 -15.31
C ASP A 145 -29.46 -12.94 -14.60
N LEU A 146 -29.67 -13.16 -13.30
CA LEU A 146 -28.80 -13.97 -12.46
C LEU A 146 -28.84 -15.46 -12.83
N GLU A 147 -29.91 -15.92 -13.48
CA GLU A 147 -30.07 -17.33 -13.87
C GLU A 147 -29.28 -17.66 -15.14
N ALA A 148 -28.99 -16.65 -15.98
CA ALA A 148 -28.19 -16.79 -17.18
C ALA A 148 -26.67 -16.83 -16.92
N ILE A 149 -26.21 -16.54 -15.69
CA ILE A 149 -24.78 -16.48 -15.37
C ILE A 149 -24.23 -17.86 -15.01
N GLU A 150 -23.32 -18.37 -15.84
CA GLU A 150 -22.61 -19.62 -15.59
C GLU A 150 -21.51 -19.48 -14.52
N LEU A 151 -21.74 -20.04 -13.35
CA LEU A 151 -20.77 -20.01 -12.24
C LEU A 151 -19.66 -21.07 -12.38
N PRO A 152 -18.44 -20.81 -11.87
CA PRO A 152 -18.03 -19.62 -11.13
C PRO A 152 -17.65 -18.43 -12.03
N VAL A 153 -17.89 -17.23 -11.53
CA VAL A 153 -17.48 -15.97 -12.17
C VAL A 153 -16.55 -15.17 -11.28
N VAL A 154 -15.80 -14.25 -11.87
CA VAL A 154 -14.94 -13.29 -11.18
C VAL A 154 -15.60 -11.93 -11.24
N PHE A 155 -15.98 -11.42 -10.07
CA PHE A 155 -16.43 -10.05 -9.90
C PHE A 155 -15.22 -9.12 -9.84
N LYS A 156 -15.19 -8.10 -10.69
CA LYS A 156 -14.13 -7.09 -10.73
C LYS A 156 -14.70 -5.67 -10.87
N PRO A 157 -14.28 -4.70 -10.05
CA PRO A 157 -14.51 -3.30 -10.35
C PRO A 157 -13.72 -2.89 -11.60
N LEU A 158 -14.26 -1.94 -12.38
CA LEU A 158 -13.63 -1.47 -13.62
C LEU A 158 -12.18 -1.04 -13.40
N GLN A 159 -11.93 -0.31 -12.31
CA GLN A 159 -10.63 0.21 -11.95
C GLN A 159 -10.21 -0.30 -10.56
N SER A 160 -8.90 -0.49 -10.37
CA SER A 160 -8.36 -0.92 -9.07
C SER A 160 -8.30 0.23 -8.07
N TYR A 161 -8.00 1.43 -8.56
CA TYR A 161 -8.09 2.72 -7.87
C TYR A 161 -8.80 3.68 -8.80
N ARG A 162 -9.60 4.58 -8.26
CA ARG A 162 -10.30 5.59 -9.05
C ARG A 162 -9.71 6.96 -8.74
N GLU A 163 -9.83 7.88 -9.69
CA GLU A 163 -9.36 9.26 -9.51
C GLU A 163 -10.11 9.97 -8.35
N ASP A 164 -11.41 9.69 -8.20
CA ASP A 164 -12.27 10.20 -7.12
C ASP A 164 -12.13 9.44 -5.79
N ASP A 165 -11.49 8.25 -5.79
CA ASP A 165 -11.22 7.45 -4.59
C ASP A 165 -9.91 6.65 -4.75
N ILE A 166 -8.78 7.34 -4.55
CA ILE A 166 -7.44 6.76 -4.59
C ILE A 166 -7.09 5.96 -3.33
N HIS A 167 -7.91 6.03 -2.28
CA HIS A 167 -7.62 5.43 -0.97
C HIS A 167 -8.21 4.03 -0.83
N ASN A 168 -9.34 3.76 -1.48
CA ASN A 168 -9.97 2.45 -1.45
C ASN A 168 -9.65 1.65 -2.70
N ARG A 169 -8.93 0.54 -2.52
CA ARG A 169 -8.70 -0.41 -3.60
C ARG A 169 -9.95 -1.24 -3.84
N GLY A 170 -10.41 -1.26 -5.09
CA GLY A 170 -11.49 -2.14 -5.54
C GLY A 170 -11.18 -3.62 -5.25
N LYS A 171 -12.16 -4.34 -4.67
CA LYS A 171 -12.00 -5.75 -4.29
C LYS A 171 -12.44 -6.66 -5.43
N VAL A 172 -11.59 -7.63 -5.77
CA VAL A 172 -11.91 -8.72 -6.69
C VAL A 172 -12.40 -9.92 -5.88
N ALA A 173 -13.45 -10.58 -6.36
CA ALA A 173 -14.02 -11.75 -5.71
C ALA A 173 -14.31 -12.87 -6.71
N ILE A 174 -14.00 -14.11 -6.34
CA ILE A 174 -14.42 -15.30 -7.09
C ILE A 174 -15.73 -15.78 -6.50
N VAL A 175 -16.79 -15.66 -7.29
CA VAL A 175 -18.16 -15.98 -6.92
C VAL A 175 -18.48 -17.40 -7.38
N ARG A 176 -18.82 -18.28 -6.43
CA ARG A 176 -19.02 -19.71 -6.71
C ARG A 176 -20.46 -20.18 -6.57
N ASN A 177 -21.33 -19.34 -6.02
CA ASN A 177 -22.76 -19.63 -5.87
C ASN A 177 -23.58 -18.34 -6.01
N THR A 178 -24.87 -18.49 -6.29
CA THR A 178 -25.79 -17.39 -6.55
C THR A 178 -26.03 -16.51 -5.31
N GLU A 179 -25.95 -17.06 -4.10
CA GLU A 179 -26.12 -16.31 -2.85
C GLU A 179 -24.99 -15.29 -2.64
N GLN A 180 -23.74 -15.70 -2.90
CA GLN A 180 -22.58 -14.81 -2.91
C GLN A 180 -22.73 -13.70 -3.96
N LEU A 181 -23.25 -14.04 -5.14
CA LEU A 181 -23.49 -13.06 -6.20
C LEU A 181 -24.51 -12.03 -5.74
N LYS A 182 -25.68 -12.46 -5.23
CA LYS A 182 -26.72 -11.58 -4.70
C LYS A 182 -26.19 -10.64 -3.62
N THR A 183 -25.44 -11.18 -2.65
CA THR A 183 -24.86 -10.39 -1.56
C THR A 183 -23.89 -9.31 -2.09
N LEU A 184 -23.10 -9.62 -3.11
CA LEU A 184 -22.21 -8.64 -3.72
C LEU A 184 -22.98 -7.56 -4.48
N LEU A 185 -24.07 -7.93 -5.16
CA LEU A 185 -24.89 -7.00 -5.95
C LEU A 185 -25.71 -6.05 -5.07
N ASP A 186 -26.29 -6.54 -3.97
CA ASP A 186 -27.11 -5.72 -3.05
C ASP A 186 -26.33 -4.54 -2.44
N GLY A 187 -24.99 -4.66 -2.35
CA GLY A 187 -24.10 -3.62 -1.84
C GLY A 187 -23.35 -2.82 -2.92
N GLN A 188 -23.58 -3.09 -4.20
CA GLN A 188 -22.79 -2.52 -5.30
C GLN A 188 -23.54 -1.43 -6.05
N HIS A 189 -23.08 -0.20 -5.92
CA HIS A 189 -23.63 0.99 -6.59
C HIS A 189 -22.71 1.58 -7.67
N GLN A 190 -21.64 0.86 -8.02
CA GLN A 190 -20.63 1.30 -8.99
C GLN A 190 -20.51 0.27 -10.11
N PRO A 191 -20.22 0.69 -11.35
CA PRO A 191 -20.03 -0.22 -12.48
C PRO A 191 -18.95 -1.29 -12.22
N PHE A 192 -19.19 -2.48 -12.76
CA PHE A 192 -18.30 -3.63 -12.59
C PHE A 192 -18.37 -4.59 -13.77
N ILE A 193 -17.48 -5.59 -13.77
CA ILE A 193 -17.44 -6.68 -14.75
C ILE A 193 -17.63 -8.00 -14.02
N LEU A 194 -18.45 -8.86 -14.61
CA LEU A 194 -18.50 -10.28 -14.30
C LEU A 194 -17.78 -11.03 -15.42
N GLU A 195 -16.69 -11.71 -15.08
CA GLU A 195 -15.91 -12.49 -16.05
C GLU A 195 -16.02 -13.98 -15.77
N GLN A 196 -16.07 -14.79 -16.82
CA GLN A 196 -16.00 -16.23 -16.66
C GLN A 196 -14.70 -16.63 -15.95
N TYR A 197 -14.81 -17.47 -14.92
CA TYR A 197 -13.63 -17.93 -14.21
C TYR A 197 -12.76 -18.79 -15.12
N PHE A 198 -11.54 -18.31 -15.39
CA PHE A 198 -10.52 -19.07 -16.10
C PHE A 198 -9.55 -19.71 -15.12
N GLU A 199 -9.43 -21.03 -15.14
CA GLU A 199 -8.43 -21.75 -14.34
C GLU A 199 -7.07 -21.76 -15.03
N GLY A 200 -6.01 -21.47 -14.27
CA GLY A 200 -4.65 -21.44 -14.79
C GLY A 200 -3.66 -20.73 -13.86
N THR A 201 -2.42 -20.64 -14.32
CA THR A 201 -1.30 -20.00 -13.65
C THR A 201 -1.12 -18.58 -14.20
N GLY A 202 -0.91 -17.60 -13.31
CA GLY A 202 -0.59 -16.24 -13.72
C GLY A 202 0.78 -16.12 -14.41
N GLU A 203 0.78 -15.46 -15.56
CA GLU A 203 1.94 -15.06 -16.35
C GLU A 203 1.92 -13.54 -16.53
N GLY A 204 3.08 -12.93 -16.75
CA GLY A 204 3.12 -11.52 -17.12
C GLY A 204 4.17 -11.23 -18.17
N LEU A 205 3.76 -10.51 -19.21
CA LEU A 205 4.63 -10.01 -20.26
C LEU A 205 4.78 -8.50 -20.09
N SER A 206 5.99 -8.09 -19.71
CA SER A 206 6.34 -6.69 -19.49
C SER A 206 7.01 -6.12 -20.71
N VAL A 207 6.67 -4.89 -21.09
CA VAL A 207 7.23 -4.23 -22.27
C VAL A 207 7.54 -2.76 -22.01
N PHE A 208 8.50 -2.26 -22.78
CA PHE A 208 8.70 -0.85 -23.03
C PHE A 208 8.37 -0.61 -24.50
N ALA A 209 7.45 0.30 -24.78
CA ALA A 209 7.05 0.65 -26.13
C ALA A 209 7.22 2.15 -26.38
N ILE A 210 7.43 2.50 -27.65
CA ILE A 210 7.48 3.88 -28.15
C ILE A 210 6.58 3.93 -29.37
N GLU A 211 5.58 4.80 -29.34
CA GLU A 211 4.58 5.00 -30.41
C GLU A 211 3.95 3.68 -30.90
N GLY A 212 3.65 2.79 -29.94
CA GLY A 212 3.04 1.49 -30.19
C GLY A 212 4.03 0.39 -30.64
N VAL A 213 5.31 0.71 -30.84
CA VAL A 213 6.34 -0.27 -31.20
C VAL A 213 7.06 -0.77 -29.94
N VAL A 214 6.91 -2.07 -29.65
CA VAL A 214 7.61 -2.75 -28.54
C VAL A 214 9.13 -2.76 -28.80
N LYS A 215 9.90 -2.19 -27.88
CA LYS A 215 11.37 -2.09 -27.96
C LYS A 215 12.08 -3.20 -27.19
N THR A 216 11.51 -3.63 -26.07
CA THR A 216 11.99 -4.78 -25.30
C THR A 216 10.85 -5.45 -24.56
N ALA A 217 11.02 -6.73 -24.24
CA ALA A 217 10.02 -7.56 -23.59
C ALA A 217 10.65 -8.48 -22.54
N PHE A 218 9.91 -8.76 -21.47
CA PHE A 218 10.32 -9.65 -20.40
C PHE A 218 9.13 -10.47 -19.90
N ALA A 219 9.25 -11.79 -19.93
CA ALA A 219 8.22 -12.71 -19.46
C ALA A 219 8.56 -13.32 -18.10
N HIS A 220 7.53 -13.45 -17.25
CA HIS A 220 7.63 -14.14 -15.98
C HIS A 220 6.39 -14.99 -15.70
N GLN A 221 6.58 -16.02 -14.88
CA GLN A 221 5.52 -16.86 -14.36
C GLN A 221 5.46 -16.75 -12.84
N ARG A 222 4.24 -16.68 -12.31
CA ARG A 222 3.98 -16.73 -10.86
C ARG A 222 4.00 -18.18 -10.41
N LEU A 223 4.87 -18.49 -9.45
CA LEU A 223 5.02 -19.86 -8.94
C LEU A 223 4.03 -20.16 -7.82
N TRP A 224 3.62 -19.13 -7.10
CA TRP A 224 2.59 -19.22 -6.08
C TRP A 224 1.69 -18.00 -6.16
N GLU A 225 0.39 -18.27 -6.15
CA GLU A 225 -0.67 -17.28 -6.06
C GLU A 225 -1.57 -17.64 -4.88
N SER A 226 -2.05 -16.64 -4.16
CA SER A 226 -3.15 -16.82 -3.20
C SER A 226 -4.40 -17.26 -3.94
N ALA A 227 -5.21 -18.11 -3.30
CA ALA A 227 -6.49 -18.56 -3.87
C ALA A 227 -7.46 -17.41 -4.17
N ASP A 228 -7.27 -16.26 -3.51
CA ASP A 228 -8.08 -15.05 -3.63
C ASP A 228 -7.44 -14.00 -4.57
N GLY A 229 -6.35 -14.34 -5.27
CA GLY A 229 -5.58 -13.40 -6.10
C GLY A 229 -4.64 -12.49 -5.29
N GLY A 230 -3.84 -11.67 -5.97
CA GLY A 230 -2.89 -10.73 -5.35
C GLY A 230 -1.55 -10.62 -6.07
N GLY A 231 -0.70 -9.68 -5.63
CA GLY A 231 0.63 -9.49 -6.21
C GLY A 231 1.56 -10.70 -5.98
N SER A 232 2.40 -11.00 -6.96
CA SER A 232 3.28 -12.18 -6.92
C SER A 232 4.33 -12.09 -5.80
N SER A 233 4.26 -13.02 -4.85
CA SER A 233 5.23 -13.21 -3.76
C SER A 233 6.46 -14.02 -4.20
N TYR A 234 6.29 -14.98 -5.11
CA TYR A 234 7.35 -15.81 -5.66
C TYR A 234 7.14 -16.06 -7.16
N ARG A 235 8.17 -15.79 -7.95
CA ARG A 235 8.11 -15.71 -9.42
C ARG A 235 9.41 -16.17 -10.06
N LYS A 236 9.32 -16.60 -11.33
CA LYS A 236 10.48 -16.93 -12.16
C LYS A 236 10.43 -16.26 -13.52
N SER A 237 11.60 -15.96 -14.09
CA SER A 237 11.72 -15.54 -15.48
C SER A 237 11.54 -16.75 -16.39
N VAL A 238 10.81 -16.56 -17.48
CA VAL A 238 10.53 -17.57 -18.50
C VAL A 238 10.83 -16.98 -19.87
N GLU A 239 10.91 -17.80 -20.91
CA GLU A 239 11.00 -17.29 -22.29
C GLU A 239 9.73 -16.52 -22.68
N VAL A 240 9.88 -15.57 -23.60
CA VAL A 240 8.73 -14.85 -24.16
C VAL A 240 7.96 -15.78 -25.09
N ASP A 241 6.68 -16.02 -24.78
CA ASP A 241 5.77 -16.72 -25.68
C ASP A 241 5.51 -15.85 -26.92
N PRO A 242 5.82 -16.33 -28.14
CA PRO A 242 5.62 -15.55 -29.36
C PRO A 242 4.17 -15.11 -29.58
N ALA A 243 3.19 -15.94 -29.24
CA ALA A 243 1.78 -15.62 -29.43
C ALA A 243 1.32 -14.52 -28.45
N GLN A 244 1.78 -14.55 -27.20
CA GLN A 244 1.54 -13.46 -26.25
C GLN A 244 2.23 -12.16 -26.70
N LEU A 245 3.46 -12.25 -27.23
CA LEU A 245 4.18 -11.08 -27.72
C LEU A 245 3.47 -10.43 -28.92
N GLU A 246 2.98 -11.21 -29.87
CA GLU A 246 2.22 -10.68 -31.00
C GLU A 246 0.91 -10.02 -30.54
N ALA A 247 0.20 -10.62 -29.57
CA ALA A 247 -0.97 -9.99 -28.95
C ALA A 247 -0.62 -8.64 -28.29
N VAL A 248 0.47 -8.58 -27.51
CA VAL A 248 0.93 -7.34 -26.88
C VAL A 248 1.34 -6.29 -27.91
N LYS A 249 2.02 -6.68 -28.99
CA LYS A 249 2.37 -5.75 -30.09
C LYS A 249 1.12 -5.13 -30.71
N LYS A 250 0.08 -5.93 -30.99
CA LYS A 250 -1.20 -5.42 -31.52
C LYS A 250 -1.84 -4.39 -30.57
N LEU A 251 -1.90 -4.70 -29.28
CA LEU A 251 -2.45 -3.81 -28.25
C LEU A 251 -1.66 -2.50 -28.15
N CYS A 252 -0.32 -2.58 -28.15
CA CYS A 252 0.55 -1.40 -28.11
C CYS A 252 0.34 -0.54 -29.37
N ALA A 253 0.29 -1.15 -30.55
CA ALA A 253 0.08 -0.46 -31.82
C ALA A 253 -1.29 0.24 -31.86
N LYS A 254 -2.36 -0.45 -31.44
CA LYS A 254 -3.74 0.08 -31.41
C LYS A 254 -3.90 1.26 -30.45
N THR A 255 -3.13 1.31 -29.37
CA THR A 255 -3.18 2.37 -28.35
C THR A 255 -2.08 3.42 -28.51
N HIS A 256 -1.24 3.30 -29.54
CA HIS A 256 -0.05 4.13 -29.75
C HIS A 256 0.84 4.24 -28.50
N MET A 257 0.94 3.14 -27.74
CA MET A 257 1.51 3.16 -26.40
C MET A 257 2.98 3.63 -26.41
N THR A 258 3.27 4.63 -25.59
CA THR A 258 4.62 5.09 -25.25
C THR A 258 4.78 5.02 -23.74
N GLY A 259 5.71 4.18 -23.28
CA GLY A 259 5.98 3.97 -21.85
C GLY A 259 6.06 2.50 -21.46
N LEU A 260 5.89 2.25 -20.16
CA LEU A 260 6.00 0.94 -19.53
C LEU A 260 4.64 0.33 -19.27
N ALA A 261 4.48 -0.96 -19.59
CA ALA A 261 3.30 -1.72 -19.20
C ALA A 261 3.63 -3.19 -18.94
N MET A 262 2.86 -3.81 -18.05
CA MET A 262 2.88 -5.25 -17.85
C MET A 262 1.50 -5.84 -18.09
N PHE A 263 1.43 -6.71 -19.09
CA PHE A 263 0.24 -7.43 -19.51
C PHE A 263 0.15 -8.71 -18.68
N GLU A 264 -0.89 -8.82 -17.86
CA GLU A 264 -1.16 -10.00 -17.04
C GLU A 264 -1.96 -11.01 -17.84
N PHE A 265 -1.45 -12.24 -17.92
CA PHE A 265 -2.10 -13.37 -18.55
C PHE A 265 -2.40 -14.47 -17.54
N LYS A 266 -3.32 -15.35 -17.90
CA LYS A 266 -3.52 -16.61 -17.20
C LYS A 266 -3.46 -17.76 -18.18
N ARG A 267 -2.63 -18.77 -17.90
CA ARG A 267 -2.45 -19.94 -18.76
C ARG A 267 -2.93 -21.21 -18.09
N ASN A 268 -3.79 -21.96 -18.76
CA ASN A 268 -4.15 -23.30 -18.35
C ASN A 268 -3.04 -24.27 -18.78
N LEU A 269 -2.32 -24.84 -17.80
CA LEU A 269 -1.17 -25.70 -18.07
C LEU A 269 -1.54 -27.06 -18.69
N ASN A 270 -2.81 -27.48 -18.63
CA ASN A 270 -3.23 -28.78 -19.17
C ASN A 270 -3.47 -28.72 -20.68
N ASN A 271 -3.99 -27.59 -21.19
CA ASN A 271 -4.34 -27.44 -22.60
C ASN A 271 -3.58 -26.30 -23.32
N GLY A 272 -2.74 -25.54 -22.60
CA GLY A 272 -1.90 -24.47 -23.14
C GLY A 272 -2.65 -23.17 -23.47
N LYS A 273 -3.99 -23.14 -23.37
CA LYS A 273 -4.79 -21.93 -23.64
C LYS A 273 -4.45 -20.84 -22.64
N TRP A 274 -4.41 -19.60 -23.10
CA TRP A 274 -4.18 -18.43 -22.27
C TRP A 274 -5.16 -17.32 -22.60
N ILE A 275 -5.39 -16.43 -21.64
CA ILE A 275 -6.19 -15.22 -21.79
C ILE A 275 -5.47 -14.02 -21.16
N LEU A 276 -5.73 -12.82 -21.68
CA LEU A 276 -5.38 -11.55 -21.04
C LEU A 276 -6.36 -11.30 -19.88
N ILE A 277 -5.81 -10.88 -18.73
CA ILE A 277 -6.54 -10.64 -17.48
C ILE A 277 -6.66 -9.15 -17.19
N GLU A 278 -5.55 -8.42 -17.27
CA GLU A 278 -5.47 -6.98 -17.05
C GLU A 278 -4.14 -6.42 -17.58
N VAL A 279 -4.03 -5.10 -17.71
CA VAL A 279 -2.80 -4.42 -18.10
C VAL A 279 -2.43 -3.41 -17.01
N ASN A 280 -1.23 -3.55 -16.46
CA ASN A 280 -0.66 -2.59 -15.52
C ASN A 280 0.19 -1.58 -16.30
N ALA A 281 -0.39 -0.48 -16.76
CA ALA A 281 0.30 0.55 -17.55
C ALA A 281 1.09 1.54 -16.66
N ARG A 282 1.99 0.97 -15.86
CA ARG A 282 2.89 1.64 -14.91
C ARG A 282 4.00 0.67 -14.51
N VAL A 283 4.88 1.09 -13.60
CA VAL A 283 5.83 0.22 -12.91
C VAL A 283 5.08 -0.84 -12.09
N TRP A 284 5.47 -2.12 -12.21
CA TRP A 284 4.74 -3.24 -11.59
C TRP A 284 5.59 -3.98 -10.54
N GLY A 285 4.92 -4.77 -9.69
CA GLY A 285 5.57 -5.41 -8.55
C GLY A 285 6.58 -6.52 -8.87
N SER A 286 6.64 -7.01 -10.11
CA SER A 286 7.64 -8.01 -10.52
C SER A 286 8.87 -7.44 -11.21
N ILE A 287 8.98 -6.10 -11.30
CA ILE A 287 10.14 -5.43 -11.90
C ILE A 287 11.51 -5.81 -11.30
N PRO A 288 11.66 -6.14 -9.99
CA PRO A 288 12.96 -6.56 -9.48
C PRO A 288 13.51 -7.81 -10.19
N LEU A 289 12.62 -8.71 -10.62
CA LEU A 289 13.01 -9.90 -11.37
C LEU A 289 13.51 -9.53 -12.79
N ALA A 290 12.83 -8.61 -13.46
CA ALA A 290 13.24 -8.14 -14.79
C ALA A 290 14.64 -7.52 -14.76
N VAL A 291 14.86 -6.60 -13.80
CA VAL A 291 16.16 -5.93 -13.60
C VAL A 291 17.24 -6.95 -13.27
N GLN A 292 16.97 -7.91 -12.37
CA GLN A 292 17.90 -9.00 -12.09
C GLN A 292 18.19 -9.85 -13.32
N SER A 293 17.20 -10.11 -14.17
CA SER A 293 17.37 -10.92 -15.38
C SER A 293 18.12 -10.19 -16.49
N GLY A 294 18.26 -8.85 -16.41
CA GLY A 294 19.02 -8.03 -17.36
C GLY A 294 18.20 -6.99 -18.12
N ILE A 295 16.90 -6.85 -17.83
CA ILE A 295 16.01 -5.87 -18.46
C ILE A 295 15.71 -4.74 -17.48
N ASP A 296 16.34 -3.59 -17.69
CA ASP A 296 16.29 -2.44 -16.78
C ASP A 296 15.23 -1.40 -17.19
N PHE A 297 13.95 -1.81 -17.15
CA PHE A 297 12.82 -0.95 -17.53
C PHE A 297 12.82 0.47 -16.92
N PRO A 298 13.17 0.69 -15.63
CA PRO A 298 13.16 2.04 -15.07
C PRO A 298 14.16 2.97 -15.77
N SER A 299 15.39 2.52 -16.01
CA SER A 299 16.40 3.33 -16.69
C SER A 299 16.05 3.54 -18.16
N TYR A 300 15.47 2.55 -18.83
CA TYR A 300 15.06 2.67 -20.24
C TYR A 300 14.05 3.79 -20.44
N PHE A 301 13.05 3.88 -19.56
CA PHE A 301 12.03 4.92 -19.66
C PHE A 301 12.56 6.29 -19.23
N ALA A 302 13.36 6.34 -18.15
CA ALA A 302 14.00 7.58 -17.70
C ALA A 302 14.93 8.18 -18.76
N ASN A 303 15.75 7.34 -19.40
CA ASN A 303 16.66 7.77 -20.46
C ASN A 303 15.87 8.26 -21.69
N TYR A 304 14.79 7.56 -22.07
CA TYR A 304 13.93 8.02 -23.16
C TYR A 304 13.34 9.40 -22.91
N LEU A 305 12.88 9.68 -21.68
CA LEU A 305 12.27 10.97 -21.35
C LEU A 305 13.29 12.11 -21.26
N THR A 306 14.53 11.81 -20.88
CA THR A 306 15.55 12.85 -20.69
C THR A 306 16.49 13.02 -21.88
N GLU A 307 16.55 12.06 -22.80
CA GLU A 307 17.40 12.05 -24.01
C GLU A 307 16.71 11.36 -25.20
N PRO A 308 15.54 11.81 -25.66
CA PRO A 308 14.77 11.11 -26.69
C PRO A 308 15.54 10.95 -28.02
N GLN A 309 16.44 11.89 -28.33
CA GLN A 309 17.24 11.89 -29.57
C GLN A 309 18.34 10.81 -29.59
N SER A 310 18.71 10.23 -28.45
CA SER A 310 19.73 9.19 -28.36
C SER A 310 19.14 7.77 -28.41
N VAL A 311 17.83 7.62 -28.58
CA VAL A 311 17.13 6.35 -28.42
C VAL A 311 16.93 5.63 -29.77
N HIS A 312 17.72 4.57 -29.98
CA HIS A 312 17.55 3.64 -31.10
C HIS A 312 17.04 2.27 -30.63
N SER A 313 16.32 1.53 -31.49
CA SER A 313 15.76 0.20 -31.17
C SER A 313 16.80 -0.83 -30.75
N ASP A 314 18.07 -0.65 -31.15
CA ASP A 314 19.15 -1.60 -30.90
C ASP A 314 19.80 -1.42 -29.52
N LEU A 315 19.44 -0.36 -28.78
CA LEU A 315 19.97 -0.10 -27.44
C LEU A 315 19.35 -0.98 -26.36
N TYR A 316 18.16 -1.53 -26.62
CA TYR A 316 17.43 -2.28 -25.61
C TYR A 316 17.70 -3.79 -25.76
N PRO A 317 18.22 -4.45 -24.72
CA PRO A 317 18.43 -5.89 -24.75
C PRO A 317 17.14 -6.63 -25.07
N LYS A 318 17.22 -7.55 -26.04
CA LYS A 318 16.15 -8.49 -26.37
C LYS A 318 16.29 -9.80 -25.60
N ASP A 319 17.53 -10.12 -25.21
CA ASP A 319 17.86 -11.30 -24.44
C ASP A 319 17.97 -10.99 -22.95
N TYR A 320 17.56 -11.95 -22.12
CA TYR A 320 17.69 -11.90 -20.68
C TYR A 320 17.88 -13.29 -20.09
N ARG A 321 18.31 -13.33 -18.83
CA ARG A 321 18.51 -14.59 -18.12
C ARG A 321 17.16 -15.20 -17.74
N VAL A 322 16.85 -16.32 -18.38
CA VAL A 322 15.73 -17.21 -18.05
C VAL A 322 16.07 -18.08 -16.83
N ASP A 323 15.04 -18.68 -16.20
CA ASP A 323 15.17 -19.52 -15.00
C ASP A 323 15.84 -18.80 -13.81
N GLN A 324 15.58 -17.49 -13.69
CA GLN A 324 15.89 -16.68 -12.51
C GLN A 324 14.65 -16.57 -11.64
N TYR A 325 14.83 -16.52 -10.33
CA TYR A 325 13.77 -16.51 -9.34
C TYR A 325 13.87 -15.25 -8.47
N ALA A 326 12.73 -14.68 -8.11
CA ALA A 326 12.65 -13.56 -7.20
C ALA A 326 11.55 -13.76 -6.16
N ARG A 327 11.82 -13.32 -4.94
CA ARG A 327 10.92 -13.46 -3.79
C ARG A 327 10.73 -12.14 -3.06
N ASN A 328 9.48 -11.78 -2.82
CA ASN A 328 9.15 -10.78 -1.82
C ASN A 328 9.08 -11.46 -0.45
N LEU A 329 10.05 -11.23 0.43
CA LEU A 329 10.24 -12.02 1.65
C LEU A 329 9.04 -11.93 2.60
N THR A 330 8.53 -10.73 2.85
CA THR A 330 7.38 -10.52 3.75
C THR A 330 6.10 -11.16 3.21
N SER A 331 5.79 -10.93 1.92
CA SER A 331 4.59 -11.51 1.29
C SER A 331 4.68 -13.03 1.25
N ASP A 332 5.86 -13.57 0.94
CA ASP A 332 6.08 -15.00 0.91
C ASP A 332 5.98 -15.64 2.31
N PHE A 333 6.54 -15.00 3.35
CA PHE A 333 6.39 -15.45 4.73
C PHE A 333 4.92 -15.57 5.14
N ASN A 334 4.12 -14.53 4.85
CA ASN A 334 2.68 -14.53 5.14
C ASN A 334 1.92 -15.62 4.37
N MET A 335 2.28 -15.82 3.10
CA MET A 335 1.68 -16.85 2.26
C MET A 335 2.03 -18.26 2.77
N VAL A 336 3.30 -18.54 3.06
CA VAL A 336 3.75 -19.83 3.62
C VAL A 336 3.03 -20.11 4.94
N ARG A 337 2.91 -19.10 5.82
CA ARG A 337 2.16 -19.22 7.07
C ARG A 337 0.68 -19.56 6.84
N SER A 338 0.01 -18.85 5.92
CA SER A 338 -1.40 -19.07 5.59
C SER A 338 -1.63 -20.48 5.00
N GLN A 339 -0.80 -20.88 4.03
CA GLN A 339 -0.88 -22.20 3.42
C GLN A 339 -0.57 -23.33 4.42
N PHE A 340 0.45 -23.16 5.27
CA PHE A 340 0.74 -24.13 6.33
C PHE A 340 -0.46 -24.34 7.24
N GLN A 341 -1.12 -23.26 7.69
CA GLN A 341 -2.32 -23.35 8.51
C GLN A 341 -3.49 -24.02 7.76
N GLY A 342 -3.69 -23.67 6.48
CA GLY A 342 -4.73 -24.27 5.64
C GLY A 342 -4.51 -25.76 5.35
N ILE A 343 -3.26 -26.19 5.12
CA ILE A 343 -2.90 -27.59 4.93
C ILE A 343 -3.04 -28.36 6.24
N ARG A 344 -2.57 -27.79 7.36
CA ARG A 344 -2.70 -28.39 8.69
C ARG A 344 -4.16 -28.69 9.02
N ARG A 345 -5.07 -27.73 8.77
CA ARG A 345 -6.52 -27.88 9.01
C ARG A 345 -7.17 -28.93 8.12
N ARG A 346 -6.87 -28.94 6.80
CA ARG A 346 -7.54 -29.81 5.82
C ARG A 346 -6.93 -31.21 5.68
N LYS A 347 -5.61 -31.31 5.83
CA LYS A 347 -4.81 -32.48 5.45
C LYS A 347 -3.91 -33.01 6.58
N GLY A 348 -3.93 -32.38 7.75
CA GLY A 348 -3.15 -32.79 8.93
C GLY A 348 -1.74 -32.21 9.00
N ILE A 349 -1.12 -32.35 10.17
CA ILE A 349 0.16 -31.69 10.50
C ILE A 349 1.37 -32.25 9.71
N LEU A 350 1.41 -33.56 9.43
CA LEU A 350 2.51 -34.16 8.65
C LEU A 350 2.61 -33.57 7.24
N LYS A 351 1.48 -33.40 6.55
CA LYS A 351 1.44 -32.81 5.20
C LYS A 351 1.82 -31.33 5.22
N ALA A 352 1.49 -30.61 6.30
CA ALA A 352 1.90 -29.22 6.48
C ALA A 352 3.42 -29.10 6.66
N PHE A 353 4.05 -29.99 7.45
CA PHE A 353 5.51 -30.03 7.57
C PHE A 353 6.20 -30.47 6.28
N LYS A 354 5.64 -31.42 5.52
CA LYS A 354 6.16 -31.78 4.19
C LYS A 354 6.16 -30.58 3.24
N PHE A 355 5.07 -29.80 3.22
CA PHE A 355 5.00 -28.55 2.46
C PHE A 355 6.09 -27.56 2.88
N LEU A 356 6.26 -27.36 4.20
CA LEU A 356 7.29 -26.47 4.72
C LEU A 356 8.70 -26.93 4.31
N ALA A 357 9.00 -28.24 4.40
CA ALA A 357 10.28 -28.81 4.00
C ALA A 357 10.59 -28.55 2.51
N VAL A 358 9.59 -28.71 1.62
CA VAL A 358 9.73 -28.37 0.20
C VAL A 358 10.06 -26.89 0.01
N ARG A 359 9.31 -25.99 0.66
CA ARG A 359 9.55 -24.54 0.57
C ARG A 359 10.94 -24.14 1.07
N THR A 360 11.41 -24.77 2.15
CA THR A 360 12.78 -24.55 2.67
C THR A 360 13.83 -25.06 1.70
N PHE A 361 13.61 -26.24 1.10
CA PHE A 361 14.54 -26.80 0.12
C PHE A 361 14.68 -25.91 -1.13
N GLU A 362 13.60 -25.25 -1.57
CA GLU A 362 13.64 -24.30 -2.68
C GLU A 362 14.57 -23.10 -2.42
N ALA A 363 14.72 -22.68 -1.16
CA ALA A 363 15.62 -21.57 -0.80
C ALA A 363 17.10 -21.85 -1.11
N ARG A 364 17.48 -23.12 -1.34
CA ARG A 364 18.84 -23.46 -1.84
C ARG A 364 19.19 -22.78 -3.15
N ARG A 365 18.18 -22.36 -3.95
CA ARG A 365 18.36 -21.60 -5.19
C ARG A 365 19.10 -20.27 -4.94
N MET A 366 19.01 -19.72 -3.73
CA MET A 366 19.75 -18.51 -3.33
C MET A 366 21.25 -18.77 -3.25
N LEU A 367 21.67 -19.96 -2.80
CA LEU A 367 23.09 -20.35 -2.68
C LEU A 367 23.77 -20.49 -4.04
N VAL A 368 23.02 -20.86 -5.08
CA VAL A 368 23.51 -20.98 -6.46
C VAL A 368 23.26 -19.71 -7.30
N GLY A 369 22.83 -18.61 -6.67
CA GLY A 369 22.62 -17.32 -7.33
C GLY A 369 21.43 -17.26 -8.29
N LYS A 370 20.59 -18.32 -8.37
CA LYS A 370 19.39 -18.36 -9.21
C LYS A 370 18.19 -17.67 -8.58
N GLU A 371 18.19 -17.46 -7.26
CA GLU A 371 17.11 -16.78 -6.55
C GLU A 371 17.63 -15.57 -5.78
N ARG A 372 16.87 -14.46 -5.81
CA ARG A 372 17.12 -13.32 -4.92
C ARG A 372 15.87 -12.89 -4.18
N ILE A 373 16.09 -12.25 -3.04
CA ILE A 373 15.07 -11.53 -2.29
C ILE A 373 15.01 -10.11 -2.83
N ASP A 374 13.81 -9.61 -3.12
CA ASP A 374 13.59 -8.30 -3.76
C ASP A 374 14.31 -7.15 -3.01
N SER A 375 14.30 -7.18 -1.67
CA SER A 375 14.93 -6.17 -0.83
C SER A 375 16.44 -6.36 -0.65
N PHE A 376 17.02 -7.50 -1.03
CA PHE A 376 18.43 -7.82 -0.80
C PHE A 376 19.31 -7.45 -2.00
N GLU A 377 20.25 -6.55 -1.76
CA GLU A 377 21.35 -6.27 -2.65
C GLU A 377 22.64 -6.05 -1.83
N LEU A 378 23.77 -6.62 -2.26
CA LEU A 378 25.04 -6.55 -1.52
C LEU A 378 25.51 -5.10 -1.28
N LYS A 379 25.34 -4.23 -2.28
CA LYS A 379 25.67 -2.80 -2.19
C LYS A 379 24.53 -1.97 -1.59
N ASP A 380 23.45 -2.58 -1.11
CA ASP A 380 22.31 -1.88 -0.50
C ASP A 380 21.52 -2.79 0.45
N THR A 381 22.17 -3.19 1.55
CA THR A 381 21.63 -4.20 2.49
C THR A 381 20.64 -3.66 3.51
N LYS A 382 20.62 -2.33 3.75
CA LYS A 382 19.76 -1.71 4.78
C LYS A 382 18.26 -1.99 4.56
N PRO A 383 17.69 -1.91 3.34
CA PRO A 383 16.30 -2.30 3.09
C PRO A 383 15.98 -3.75 3.48
N PHE A 384 16.89 -4.70 3.21
CA PHE A 384 16.70 -6.10 3.59
C PHE A 384 16.62 -6.30 5.10
N PHE A 385 17.54 -5.68 5.87
CA PHE A 385 17.47 -5.76 7.33
C PHE A 385 16.24 -5.05 7.90
N ALA A 386 15.79 -3.96 7.28
CA ALA A 386 14.54 -3.31 7.65
C ALA A 386 13.33 -4.23 7.40
N GLU A 387 13.30 -4.96 6.28
CA GLU A 387 12.27 -5.96 6.01
C GLU A 387 12.28 -7.09 7.04
N LEU A 388 13.46 -7.63 7.37
CA LEU A 388 13.63 -8.68 8.36
C LEU A 388 13.13 -8.23 9.75
N MET A 389 13.48 -7.00 10.17
CA MET A 389 12.97 -6.41 11.40
C MET A 389 11.45 -6.23 11.37
N GLY A 390 10.87 -5.89 10.22
CA GLY A 390 9.42 -5.88 10.02
C GLY A 390 8.77 -7.25 10.28
N ILE A 391 9.36 -8.33 9.78
CA ILE A 391 8.90 -9.71 10.03
C ILE A 391 9.03 -10.06 11.52
N VAL A 392 10.14 -9.69 12.18
CA VAL A 392 10.32 -9.90 13.62
C VAL A 392 9.25 -9.14 14.41
N LYS A 393 8.91 -7.90 14.04
CA LYS A 393 7.82 -7.12 14.64
C LYS A 393 6.45 -7.79 14.44
N LEU A 394 6.18 -8.36 13.27
CA LEU A 394 4.94 -9.10 13.01
C LEU A 394 4.83 -10.34 13.92
N ILE A 395 5.93 -11.08 14.07
CA ILE A 395 5.99 -12.24 14.96
C ILE A 395 5.84 -11.80 16.42
N SER A 396 6.53 -10.74 16.84
CA SER A 396 6.44 -10.24 18.22
C SER A 396 5.07 -9.67 18.55
N SER A 397 4.39 -8.97 17.63
CA SER A 397 2.99 -8.53 17.80
C SER A 397 2.07 -9.74 18.02
N PHE A 398 2.22 -10.79 17.21
CA PHE A 398 1.45 -12.02 17.38
C PHE A 398 1.69 -12.68 18.74
N ILE A 399 2.95 -12.74 19.20
CA ILE A 399 3.31 -13.27 20.51
C ILE A 399 2.73 -12.39 21.62
N ASN A 400 2.88 -11.07 21.54
CA ASN A 400 2.36 -10.12 22.52
C ASN A 400 0.83 -10.18 22.62
N ARG A 401 0.12 -10.44 21.51
CA ARG A 401 -1.33 -10.65 21.52
C ARG A 401 -1.74 -11.92 22.27
N LYS A 402 -0.90 -12.96 22.24
CA LYS A 402 -1.13 -14.22 22.96
C LYS A 402 -0.62 -14.20 24.39
N VAL A 403 0.42 -13.40 24.67
CA VAL A 403 1.07 -13.28 25.97
C VAL A 403 1.23 -11.79 26.30
N PRO A 404 0.14 -11.09 26.67
CA PRO A 404 0.16 -9.65 26.91
C PRO A 404 1.09 -9.22 28.05
N GLN A 405 1.42 -10.14 28.95
CA GLN A 405 2.36 -9.95 30.06
C GLN A 405 3.75 -9.49 29.59
N LEU A 406 4.16 -9.83 28.35
CA LEU A 406 5.42 -9.37 27.79
C LEU A 406 5.49 -7.85 27.63
N ARG A 407 4.33 -7.17 27.52
CA ARG A 407 4.29 -5.70 27.47
C ARG A 407 4.75 -5.04 28.78
N LEU A 408 4.69 -5.76 29.90
CA LEU A 408 5.11 -5.25 31.20
C LEU A 408 6.61 -4.93 31.26
N PHE A 409 7.42 -5.61 30.45
CA PHE A 409 8.87 -5.42 30.47
C PHE A 409 9.32 -4.13 29.79
N TYR A 410 8.61 -3.65 28.74
CA TYR A 410 9.02 -2.45 28.01
C TYR A 410 8.25 -1.18 28.40
N ARG A 411 7.05 -1.31 28.99
CA ARG A 411 6.22 -0.17 29.44
C ARG A 411 6.97 0.84 30.33
N PRO A 412 7.77 0.42 31.33
CA PRO A 412 8.53 1.36 32.16
C PRO A 412 9.47 2.26 31.34
N PHE A 413 10.07 1.73 30.28
CA PHE A 413 10.99 2.49 29.42
C PHE A 413 10.25 3.54 28.57
N VAL A 414 9.14 3.15 27.94
CA VAL A 414 8.28 4.07 27.17
C VAL A 414 7.80 5.20 28.08
N ARG A 415 7.33 4.85 29.29
CA ARG A 415 6.86 5.83 30.26
C ARG A 415 7.95 6.76 30.79
N ALA A 416 9.13 6.24 31.11
CA ALA A 416 10.24 7.05 31.58
C ALA A 416 10.65 8.09 30.51
N THR A 417 10.67 7.68 29.24
CA THR A 417 10.99 8.55 28.11
C THR A 417 9.92 9.62 27.92
N LEU A 418 8.65 9.22 27.89
CA LEU A 418 7.53 10.13 27.73
C LEU A 418 7.45 11.17 28.86
N ARG A 419 7.54 10.71 30.11
CA ARG A 419 7.52 11.58 31.30
C ARG A 419 8.64 12.63 31.25
N LYS A 420 9.85 12.21 30.86
CA LYS A 420 10.99 13.13 30.74
C LYS A 420 10.73 14.21 29.67
N LYS A 421 10.15 13.84 28.53
CA LYS A 421 9.84 14.79 27.45
C LYS A 421 8.71 15.74 27.83
N LEU A 422 7.64 15.24 28.46
CA LEU A 422 6.51 16.06 28.92
C LEU A 422 6.94 17.06 30.00
N GLY A 423 7.62 16.61 31.07
CA GLY A 423 8.09 17.51 32.14
C GLY A 423 9.15 18.53 31.68
N ASN A 424 9.84 18.28 30.57
CA ASN A 424 10.76 19.24 29.96
C ASN A 424 10.06 20.20 28.97
N GLY A 425 8.74 20.12 28.79
CA GLY A 425 8.01 20.94 27.83
C GLY A 425 8.43 20.70 26.37
N TYR A 426 8.85 19.47 26.03
CA TYR A 426 9.32 19.15 24.68
C TYR A 426 8.21 19.24 23.62
N TYR A 427 6.97 18.87 23.99
CA TYR A 427 5.84 18.82 23.07
C TYR A 427 5.08 20.14 23.05
N ASN A 428 4.68 20.57 21.86
CA ASN A 428 3.79 21.71 21.65
C ASN A 428 2.32 21.30 21.70
N SER A 429 2.02 20.08 21.24
CA SER A 429 0.65 19.58 21.15
C SER A 429 0.51 18.10 21.46
N ILE A 430 -0.67 17.71 21.96
CA ILE A 430 -1.11 16.33 22.12
C ILE A 430 -2.35 16.07 21.25
N TYR A 431 -2.29 15.02 20.45
CA TYR A 431 -3.37 14.56 19.59
C TYR A 431 -3.86 13.19 20.03
N PHE A 432 -5.13 13.06 20.38
CA PHE A 432 -5.77 11.77 20.56
C PHE A 432 -6.34 11.26 19.24
N LEU A 433 -5.82 10.16 18.71
CA LEU A 433 -6.17 9.59 17.41
C LEU A 433 -7.02 8.32 17.56
N CYS A 434 -8.25 8.35 17.08
CA CYS A 434 -9.07 7.15 16.88
C CYS A 434 -9.66 7.08 15.47
N TYR A 435 -10.46 6.06 15.15
CA TYR A 435 -11.06 5.95 13.81
C TYR A 435 -12.03 7.09 13.51
N GLY A 436 -13.10 7.20 14.30
CA GLY A 436 -14.22 8.10 14.00
C GLY A 436 -14.16 9.50 14.64
N ASN A 437 -13.32 9.71 15.65
CA ASN A 437 -13.31 10.93 16.48
C ASN A 437 -14.69 11.38 17.01
N ILE A 438 -15.45 10.42 17.51
CA ILE A 438 -16.77 10.65 18.11
C ILE A 438 -16.97 9.97 19.47
N VAL A 439 -16.04 9.13 19.92
CA VAL A 439 -16.16 8.41 21.21
C VAL A 439 -14.85 8.47 22.00
N ARG A 440 -13.87 7.64 21.62
CA ARG A 440 -12.63 7.44 22.41
C ARG A 440 -11.75 8.69 22.48
N SER A 441 -11.39 9.25 21.31
CA SER A 441 -10.46 10.39 21.28
C SER A 441 -11.09 11.68 21.79
N SER A 442 -12.37 11.91 21.53
CA SER A 442 -13.10 13.08 22.03
C SER A 442 -13.22 13.06 23.55
N PHE A 443 -13.55 11.91 24.14
CA PHE A 443 -13.53 11.73 25.60
C PHE A 443 -12.15 12.03 26.19
N ALA A 444 -11.08 11.51 25.60
CA ALA A 444 -9.72 11.73 26.08
C ALA A 444 -9.30 13.21 26.05
N GLU A 445 -9.63 13.95 24.98
CA GLU A 445 -9.36 15.39 24.88
C GLU A 445 -10.08 16.16 25.98
N PHE A 446 -11.39 15.96 26.14
CA PHE A 446 -12.18 16.73 27.09
C PHE A 446 -11.82 16.38 28.54
N ASP A 447 -11.57 15.10 28.85
CA ASP A 447 -11.12 14.67 30.18
C ASP A 447 -9.74 15.27 30.53
N LEU A 448 -8.80 15.34 29.56
CA LEU A 448 -7.48 15.94 29.82
C LEU A 448 -7.58 17.47 29.97
N LYS A 449 -8.33 18.15 29.09
CA LYS A 449 -8.54 19.60 29.16
C LYS A 449 -9.18 20.03 30.47
N LYS A 450 -10.13 19.25 30.98
CA LYS A 450 -10.76 19.49 32.28
C LYS A 450 -9.76 19.46 33.44
N LYS A 451 -8.73 18.60 33.36
CA LYS A 451 -7.74 18.43 34.44
C LYS A 451 -6.63 19.47 34.42
N LEU A 452 -6.28 19.97 33.23
CA LEU A 452 -5.25 21.00 33.08
C LEU A 452 -5.82 22.37 33.41
N THR A 453 -5.01 23.20 34.09
CA THR A 453 -5.32 24.62 34.33
C THR A 453 -5.15 25.44 33.05
N GLU A 454 -5.76 26.63 32.98
CA GLU A 454 -5.68 27.52 31.80
C GLU A 454 -4.25 27.97 31.45
N ASP A 455 -3.29 27.83 32.35
CA ASP A 455 -1.89 28.29 32.20
C ASP A 455 -0.97 27.33 31.41
N THR A 456 -1.49 26.25 30.81
CA THR A 456 -0.67 25.36 29.98
C THR A 456 -0.49 25.89 28.56
N THR A 457 0.75 25.92 28.06
CA THR A 457 1.05 26.26 26.66
C THR A 457 0.79 25.08 25.71
N LEU A 458 0.40 23.92 26.24
CA LEU A 458 0.22 22.68 25.48
C LEU A 458 -1.14 22.65 24.80
N SER A 459 -1.14 22.55 23.47
CA SER A 459 -2.38 22.42 22.69
C SER A 459 -2.90 20.99 22.71
N ILE A 460 -4.21 20.80 22.93
CA ILE A 460 -4.81 19.47 23.07
C ILE A 460 -5.94 19.31 22.07
N HIS A 461 -5.87 18.23 21.29
CA HIS A 461 -6.79 17.96 20.21
C HIS A 461 -7.20 16.49 20.20
N SER A 462 -8.44 16.22 19.81
CA SER A 462 -8.87 14.90 19.34
C SER A 462 -9.10 14.93 17.83
N VAL A 463 -8.71 13.84 17.17
CA VAL A 463 -8.72 13.71 15.71
C VAL A 463 -9.10 12.30 15.28
N GLY A 464 -9.61 12.20 14.05
CA GLY A 464 -10.05 10.97 13.41
C GLY A 464 -9.44 10.79 12.02
N ILE A 465 -9.74 9.65 11.40
CA ILE A 465 -9.32 9.30 10.03
C ILE A 465 -10.51 8.99 9.11
N HIS A 466 -11.72 9.31 9.56
CA HIS A 466 -12.97 8.95 8.89
C HIS A 466 -13.76 10.19 8.49
N ASP A 467 -14.13 10.26 7.22
CA ASP A 467 -15.04 11.26 6.65
C ASP A 467 -16.50 10.75 6.66
N PRO A 468 -17.51 11.62 6.78
CA PRO A 468 -17.41 13.08 6.89
C PRO A 468 -16.96 13.54 8.30
N THR A 469 -16.37 14.74 8.36
CA THR A 469 -16.10 15.46 9.62
C THR A 469 -17.37 16.15 10.14
N GLY A 470 -17.30 16.84 11.28
CA GLY A 470 -18.44 17.56 11.87
C GLY A 470 -19.48 16.68 12.56
N ARG A 471 -19.25 15.37 12.71
CA ARG A 471 -20.19 14.45 13.38
C ARG A 471 -20.18 14.67 14.88
N GLN A 472 -21.35 14.49 15.49
CA GLN A 472 -21.52 14.50 16.94
C GLN A 472 -21.27 13.10 17.52
N SER A 473 -20.91 13.07 18.81
CA SER A 473 -20.96 11.86 19.61
C SER A 473 -22.42 11.38 19.74
N PRO A 474 -22.73 10.09 19.52
CA PRO A 474 -24.08 9.57 19.76
C PRO A 474 -24.51 9.76 21.22
N ASP A 475 -25.80 9.98 21.46
CA ASP A 475 -26.36 10.31 22.80
C ASP A 475 -25.94 9.33 23.89
N MET A 476 -25.94 8.03 23.59
CA MET A 476 -25.49 7.00 24.54
C MET A 476 -24.06 7.26 25.07
N PHE A 477 -23.16 7.74 24.21
CA PHE A 477 -21.77 8.03 24.58
C PHE A 477 -21.63 9.37 25.30
N ILE A 478 -22.52 10.33 25.03
CA ILE A 478 -22.61 11.59 25.78
C ILE A 478 -23.08 11.28 27.22
N GLU A 479 -24.13 10.49 27.38
CA GLU A 479 -24.65 10.10 28.70
C GLU A 479 -23.64 9.26 29.49
N ALA A 480 -22.92 8.33 28.84
CA ALA A 480 -21.85 7.59 29.50
C ALA A 480 -20.70 8.51 29.97
N ALA A 481 -20.35 9.55 29.19
CA ALA A 481 -19.27 10.47 29.53
C ALA A 481 -19.59 11.34 30.76
N LYS A 482 -20.87 11.67 30.98
CA LYS A 482 -21.33 12.40 32.18
C LYS A 482 -21.02 11.67 33.49
N GLN A 483 -20.91 10.34 33.49
CA GLN A 483 -20.51 9.56 34.68
C GLN A 483 -19.07 9.87 35.12
N PHE A 484 -18.24 10.38 34.21
CA PHE A 484 -16.88 10.86 34.46
C PHE A 484 -16.83 12.39 34.54
N ASP A 485 -18.00 13.06 34.58
CA ASP A 485 -18.15 14.51 34.59
C ASP A 485 -17.45 15.16 33.38
N VAL A 486 -17.66 14.56 32.20
CA VAL A 486 -17.17 15.03 30.89
C VAL A 486 -18.37 15.28 29.97
N ASP A 487 -18.49 16.51 29.46
CA ASP A 487 -19.53 16.87 28.47
C ASP A 487 -18.98 16.78 27.04
N LEU A 488 -19.53 15.85 26.25
CA LEU A 488 -19.18 15.64 24.84
C LEU A 488 -20.15 16.29 23.85
N ALA A 489 -21.26 16.89 24.30
CA ALA A 489 -22.23 17.54 23.42
C ALA A 489 -21.64 18.63 22.49
N PRO A 490 -20.68 19.47 22.92
CA PRO A 490 -20.09 20.49 22.03
C PRO A 490 -19.07 19.90 21.03
N HIS A 491 -18.63 18.65 21.21
CA HIS A 491 -17.61 18.05 20.34
C HIS A 491 -18.11 17.88 18.90
N ARG A 492 -17.22 18.07 17.94
CA ARG A 492 -17.44 17.80 16.52
C ARG A 492 -16.22 17.07 15.96
N SER A 493 -16.43 15.96 15.26
CA SER A 493 -15.34 15.14 14.74
C SER A 493 -14.47 15.92 13.75
N LYS A 494 -13.15 15.87 13.90
CA LYS A 494 -12.15 16.49 13.01
C LYS A 494 -11.31 15.42 12.33
N HIS A 495 -10.74 15.74 11.16
CA HIS A 495 -9.81 14.83 10.50
C HIS A 495 -8.37 15.19 10.85
N ILE A 496 -7.50 14.21 11.00
CA ILE A 496 -6.06 14.46 11.22
C ILE A 496 -5.39 15.22 10.07
N ARG A 497 -6.01 15.26 8.89
CA ARG A 497 -5.45 15.90 7.68
C ARG A 497 -5.59 17.42 7.73
N ASP A 498 -6.40 17.91 8.66
CA ASP A 498 -6.61 19.33 8.92
C ASP A 498 -5.48 19.92 9.78
N PHE A 499 -4.52 19.09 10.21
CA PHE A 499 -3.43 19.45 11.09
C PHE A 499 -2.08 19.16 10.45
N GLN A 500 -1.14 20.11 10.59
CA GLN A 500 0.24 19.92 10.17
C GLN A 500 1.08 19.48 11.38
N LEU A 501 1.42 18.20 11.42
CA LEU A 501 2.19 17.63 12.52
C LEU A 501 3.70 17.86 12.36
N THR A 502 4.38 18.00 13.49
CA THR A 502 5.83 18.23 13.64
C THR A 502 6.45 17.19 14.58
N ASP A 503 7.78 17.20 14.69
CA ASP A 503 8.54 16.35 15.63
C ASP A 503 8.37 16.74 17.11
N ARG A 504 7.63 17.83 17.36
CA ARG A 504 7.20 18.31 18.69
C ARG A 504 5.74 18.00 19.00
N ASP A 505 5.10 17.16 18.20
CA ASP A 505 3.73 16.70 18.47
C ASP A 505 3.71 15.26 18.96
N LEU A 506 2.86 15.01 19.96
CA LEU A 506 2.61 13.69 20.52
C LEU A 506 1.25 13.17 20.05
N VAL A 507 1.22 12.00 19.42
CA VAL A 507 -0.02 11.31 19.00
C VAL A 507 -0.27 10.10 19.88
N LEU A 508 -1.41 10.11 20.56
CA LEU A 508 -1.88 9.05 21.44
C LEU A 508 -2.97 8.24 20.73
N PHE A 509 -2.76 6.93 20.57
CA PHE A 509 -3.69 6.06 19.87
C PHE A 509 -4.17 4.89 20.74
N PHE A 510 -5.36 4.37 20.42
CA PHE A 510 -6.11 3.46 21.29
C PHE A 510 -5.94 1.98 20.93
N ASP A 511 -5.61 1.68 19.67
CA ASP A 511 -5.53 0.30 19.18
C ASP A 511 -4.45 0.11 18.10
N GLU A 512 -4.20 -1.15 17.73
CA GLU A 512 -3.23 -1.55 16.71
C GLU A 512 -3.52 -0.96 15.31
N LYS A 513 -4.80 -0.71 14.96
CA LYS A 513 -5.15 -0.11 13.67
C LYS A 513 -4.75 1.36 13.62
N ASN A 514 -5.02 2.10 14.70
CA ASN A 514 -4.60 3.49 14.83
C ASN A 514 -3.08 3.62 14.93
N GLN A 515 -2.41 2.69 15.62
CA GLN A 515 -0.95 2.61 15.64
C GLN A 515 -0.38 2.45 14.23
N LEU A 516 -0.90 1.49 13.46
CA LEU A 516 -0.43 1.23 12.11
C LEU A 516 -0.64 2.46 11.20
N PHE A 517 -1.80 3.11 11.30
CA PHE A 517 -2.06 4.35 10.58
C PHE A 517 -1.05 5.45 10.96
N PHE A 518 -0.80 5.65 12.25
CA PHE A 518 0.16 6.64 12.75
C PHE A 518 1.56 6.37 12.19
N GLU A 519 2.07 5.15 12.36
CA GLU A 519 3.43 4.77 11.95
C GLU A 519 3.67 4.98 10.45
N GLN A 520 2.63 4.77 9.64
CA GLN A 520 2.70 4.90 8.18
C GLN A 520 2.55 6.34 7.69
N ASN A 521 1.70 7.16 8.33
CA ASN A 521 1.21 8.39 7.71
C ASN A 521 1.59 9.68 8.46
N LEU A 522 1.94 9.60 9.75
CA LEU A 522 2.02 10.77 10.63
C LEU A 522 3.46 11.14 11.06
N ALA A 523 4.47 10.67 10.33
CA ALA A 523 5.84 11.17 10.52
C ALA A 523 5.92 12.67 10.16
N PRO A 524 6.66 13.50 10.92
CA PRO A 524 7.67 13.14 11.93
C PRO A 524 7.19 13.09 13.39
N ALA A 525 5.88 13.12 13.67
CA ALA A 525 5.37 13.13 15.05
C ALA A 525 5.77 11.88 15.85
N GLU A 526 5.70 11.97 17.17
CA GLU A 526 5.95 10.84 18.09
C GLU A 526 4.64 10.18 18.51
N GLY A 527 4.63 8.84 18.61
CA GLY A 527 3.41 8.08 18.86
C GLY A 527 3.51 7.18 20.08
N VAL A 528 2.47 7.17 20.91
CA VAL A 528 2.38 6.30 22.10
C VAL A 528 1.01 5.63 22.17
N ASN A 529 1.01 4.34 22.48
CA ASN A 529 -0.24 3.60 22.70
C ASN A 529 -0.80 3.99 24.08
N MET A 530 -2.07 4.39 24.15
CA MET A 530 -2.74 4.75 25.40
C MET A 530 -2.74 3.62 26.44
N THR A 531 -2.73 2.35 26.00
CA THR A 531 -2.60 1.22 26.92
C THR A 531 -1.23 1.13 27.60
N ASP A 532 -0.20 1.82 27.11
CA ASP A 532 1.08 1.89 27.80
C ASP A 532 1.06 2.94 28.94
N LEU A 533 -0.01 3.74 29.01
CA LEU A 533 -0.26 4.71 30.07
C LEU A 533 -1.20 4.22 31.16
N VAL A 534 -1.93 3.10 30.98
CA VAL A 534 -2.87 2.61 32.02
C VAL A 534 -2.16 1.94 33.21
N GLY A 535 -2.82 1.94 34.37
CA GLY A 535 -2.28 1.36 35.61
C GLY A 535 -2.35 -0.18 35.71
N PRO A 536 -1.91 -0.75 36.87
CA PRO A 536 -1.84 -2.19 37.11
C PRO A 536 -3.13 -2.97 36.86
N LEU A 537 -4.29 -2.35 37.09
CA LEU A 537 -5.60 -2.98 36.91
C LEU A 537 -5.85 -3.49 35.47
N TRP A 538 -5.22 -2.85 34.47
CA TRP A 538 -5.38 -3.20 33.06
C TRP A 538 -4.10 -3.78 32.46
N PHE A 539 -3.20 -4.29 33.30
CA PHE A 539 -2.02 -5.02 32.87
C PHE A 539 -2.43 -6.28 32.11
N GLY A 540 -2.23 -6.24 30.79
CA GLY A 540 -2.59 -7.33 29.87
C GLY A 540 -3.57 -6.93 28.76
N ARG A 541 -4.12 -5.71 28.79
CA ARG A 541 -4.86 -5.17 27.63
C ARG A 541 -3.89 -4.59 26.61
N ALA A 542 -4.04 -5.01 25.36
CA ALA A 542 -3.24 -4.53 24.23
C ALA A 542 -3.85 -3.31 23.52
N ASN A 543 -5.16 -3.16 23.63
CA ASN A 543 -5.96 -2.10 23.02
C ASN A 543 -6.98 -1.56 24.03
N ILE A 544 -7.44 -0.33 23.82
CA ILE A 544 -8.70 0.20 24.31
C ILE A 544 -9.71 0.00 23.18
N ASP A 545 -10.58 -1.00 23.33
CA ASP A 545 -11.51 -1.42 22.28
C ASP A 545 -12.46 -0.29 21.89
N ASP A 546 -12.86 -0.21 20.61
CA ASP A 546 -13.87 0.74 20.17
C ASP A 546 -15.27 0.26 20.62
N PRO A 547 -16.02 1.04 21.41
CA PRO A 547 -17.35 0.66 21.86
C PRO A 547 -18.45 1.05 20.85
N TYR A 548 -18.12 1.67 19.71
CA TYR A 548 -19.11 2.06 18.71
C TYR A 548 -19.91 0.85 18.19
N GLY A 549 -21.24 0.95 18.22
CA GLY A 549 -22.16 -0.14 17.87
C GLY A 549 -22.28 -1.25 18.92
N LYS A 550 -21.75 -1.04 20.13
CA LYS A 550 -21.82 -1.99 21.26
C LYS A 550 -22.67 -1.47 22.42
N THR A 551 -22.58 -2.12 23.57
CA THR A 551 -23.42 -1.83 24.75
C THR A 551 -22.92 -0.62 25.54
N THR A 552 -23.77 -0.06 26.41
CA THR A 552 -23.38 0.99 27.37
C THR A 552 -22.27 0.53 28.32
N GLN A 553 -22.21 -0.76 28.66
CA GLN A 553 -21.13 -1.30 29.49
C GLN A 553 -19.78 -1.22 28.77
N ASP A 554 -19.75 -1.55 27.47
CA ASP A 554 -18.53 -1.43 26.66
C ASP A 554 -18.03 0.02 26.60
N ALA A 555 -18.96 0.99 26.55
CA ALA A 555 -18.64 2.41 26.59
C ALA A 555 -17.99 2.81 27.93
N ASN A 556 -18.60 2.41 29.05
CA ASN A 556 -18.08 2.70 30.39
C ASN A 556 -16.72 2.06 30.65
N ASP A 557 -16.51 0.81 30.22
CA ASP A 557 -15.24 0.11 30.33
C ASP A 557 -14.15 0.86 29.54
N SER A 558 -14.48 1.31 28.33
CA SER A 558 -13.57 2.07 27.48
C SER A 558 -13.21 3.42 28.13
N TYR A 559 -14.19 4.19 28.60
CA TYR A 559 -13.96 5.47 29.27
C TYR A 559 -13.18 5.33 30.58
N SER A 560 -13.43 4.28 31.36
CA SER A 560 -12.65 3.99 32.57
C SER A 560 -11.16 3.81 32.28
N MET A 561 -10.84 3.06 31.22
CA MET A 561 -9.45 2.87 30.79
C MET A 561 -8.83 4.17 30.27
N ILE A 562 -9.58 4.96 29.50
CA ILE A 562 -9.09 6.23 28.95
C ILE A 562 -8.85 7.23 30.07
N ASN A 563 -9.79 7.39 31.00
CA ASN A 563 -9.65 8.29 32.14
C ASN A 563 -8.41 7.93 32.97
N ALA A 564 -8.18 6.64 33.26
CA ALA A 564 -6.99 6.22 33.99
C ALA A 564 -5.65 6.50 33.25
N ALA A 565 -5.64 6.42 31.92
CA ALA A 565 -4.49 6.82 31.11
C ALA A 565 -4.30 8.35 31.11
N VAL A 566 -5.38 9.11 30.96
CA VAL A 566 -5.39 10.58 31.00
C VAL A 566 -4.94 11.11 32.35
N GLU A 567 -5.38 10.53 33.47
CA GLU A 567 -4.92 10.87 34.81
C GLU A 567 -3.40 10.73 34.94
N ARG A 568 -2.83 9.66 34.40
CA ARG A 568 -1.37 9.46 34.43
C ARG A 568 -0.65 10.43 33.52
N LEU A 569 -1.20 10.73 32.35
CA LEU A 569 -0.67 11.73 31.43
C LEU A 569 -0.66 13.12 32.08
N TYR A 570 -1.76 13.52 32.72
CA TYR A 570 -1.87 14.77 33.48
C TYR A 570 -0.81 14.88 34.57
N ASN A 571 -0.58 13.80 35.34
CA ASN A 571 0.48 13.74 36.35
C ASN A 571 1.89 13.84 35.75
N ASP A 572 2.09 13.34 34.53
CA ASP A 572 3.37 13.41 33.83
C ASP A 572 3.60 14.80 33.19
N ILE A 573 2.54 15.59 32.95
CA ILE A 573 2.60 17.00 32.48
C ILE A 573 2.80 17.98 33.65
N SER A 574 2.14 17.74 34.79
CA SER A 574 2.07 18.69 35.92
C SER A 574 3.27 18.63 36.87
N ARG A 575 4.37 17.96 36.47
CA ARG A 575 5.60 17.79 37.25
C ARG A 575 6.76 18.37 36.49
#